data_AF-A0A534V3E0-F1
#
_entry.id   AF-A0A534V3E0-F1
#
_cell.length_a   1.000
_cell.length_b   1.000
_cell.length_c   1.000
_cell.angle_alpha   90.00
_cell.angle_beta   90.00
_cell.angle_gamma   90.00
#
_symmetry.space_group_name_H-M   'P 1'
#
loop_
_entity.id
_entity.type
_entity.pdbx_description
1 polymer ?
#
loop_
_entity_poly.entity_id
_entity_poly.type
_entity_poly.pdbx_seq_one_letter_code
_entity_poly.pdbx_strand_id
1 'polypeptide(L)'
;MRRHSIVLALLLAAGLGGPPARAGDATGAFAPYEDLLEVLGDLTWHLRDDLYRFPPPKDPTGHDLYRLALSRLENWEKRYPGRLRDVVGYARAEALERLGEYAKAADGYGRVVAEGSPLADQ
;
A
#
# COMPACT_ATOMS: atom_id res chain seq x y z
N MET A 1 18.96 -56.92 9.91
CA MET A 1 18.06 -55.99 9.19
C MET A 1 17.20 -55.10 10.10
N ARG A 2 16.87 -55.46 11.34
CA ARG A 2 16.00 -54.65 12.25
C ARG A 2 16.62 -53.38 12.86
N ARG A 3 17.94 -53.29 12.98
CA ARG A 3 18.62 -52.14 13.62
C ARG A 3 18.67 -50.90 12.74
N HIS A 4 18.73 -51.06 11.42
CA HIS A 4 18.82 -49.93 10.48
C HIS A 4 17.46 -49.23 10.33
N SER A 5 16.36 -49.98 10.45
CA SER A 5 14.99 -49.43 10.45
C SER A 5 14.70 -48.52 11.65
N ILE A 6 15.31 -48.79 12.81
CA ILE A 6 15.15 -47.97 14.01
C ILE A 6 15.95 -46.67 13.89
N VAL A 7 17.16 -46.72 13.34
CA VAL A 7 17.98 -45.53 13.10
C VAL A 7 17.34 -44.60 12.07
N LEU A 8 16.75 -45.17 11.01
CA LEU A 8 16.04 -44.40 10.00
C LEU A 8 14.77 -43.73 10.56
N ALA A 9 14.04 -44.40 11.45
CA ALA A 9 12.86 -43.85 12.11
C ALA A 9 13.20 -42.71 13.08
N LEU A 10 14.33 -42.81 13.80
CA LEU A 10 14.82 -41.76 14.69
C LEU A 10 15.32 -40.51 13.93
N LEU A 11 15.95 -40.70 12.77
CA LEU A 11 16.35 -39.59 11.90
C LEU A 11 15.15 -38.86 11.28
N LEU A 12 14.07 -39.59 10.95
CA LEU A 12 12.85 -38.99 10.41
C LEU A 12 12.07 -38.20 11.49
N ALA A 13 12.07 -38.67 12.73
CA ALA A 13 11.43 -37.99 13.85
C ALA A 13 12.17 -36.69 14.25
N ALA A 14 13.49 -36.63 14.08
CA ALA A 14 14.28 -35.43 14.36
C ALA A 14 14.07 -34.30 13.33
N GLY A 15 13.60 -34.61 12.11
CA GLY A 15 13.32 -33.61 11.08
C GLY A 15 12.00 -32.86 11.25
N LEU A 16 11.06 -33.38 12.04
CA LEU A 16 9.71 -32.81 12.22
C LEU A 16 9.61 -31.86 13.44
N GLY A 17 10.69 -31.73 14.22
CA GLY A 17 10.74 -30.90 15.43
C GLY A 17 11.38 -29.52 15.24
N GLY A 18 11.50 -29.03 14.00
CA GLY A 18 11.91 -27.64 13.77
C GLY A 18 10.94 -26.70 14.49
N PRO A 19 11.42 -25.59 15.09
CA PRO A 19 10.50 -24.59 15.62
C PRO A 19 9.51 -24.22 14.51
N PRO A 20 8.21 -24.03 14.81
CA PRO A 20 7.31 -23.50 13.80
C PRO A 20 8.00 -22.28 13.21
N ALA A 21 8.10 -22.22 11.88
CA ALA A 21 8.53 -20.99 11.23
C ALA A 21 7.74 -19.89 11.92
N ARG A 22 8.43 -18.99 12.65
CA ARG A 22 7.75 -17.85 13.24
C ARG A 22 6.96 -17.28 12.08
N ALA A 23 5.65 -17.14 12.23
CA ALA A 23 4.91 -16.23 11.38
C ALA A 23 5.78 -14.97 11.40
N GLY A 24 6.43 -14.66 10.28
CA GLY A 24 7.23 -13.45 10.18
C GLY A 24 6.35 -12.37 10.76
N ASP A 25 6.91 -11.52 11.63
CA ASP A 25 6.16 -10.50 12.34
C ASP A 25 5.06 -10.00 11.40
N ALA A 26 3.80 -9.98 11.84
CA ALA A 26 2.71 -9.41 11.04
C ALA A 26 2.96 -7.92 10.69
N THR A 27 4.16 -7.40 10.99
CA THR A 27 4.84 -6.24 10.42
C THR A 27 5.24 -6.35 8.96
N GLY A 28 5.10 -7.50 8.28
CA GLY A 28 5.11 -7.54 6.81
C GLY A 28 4.11 -6.53 6.24
N ALA A 29 2.84 -6.65 6.67
CA ALA A 29 1.76 -5.69 6.38
C ALA A 29 2.01 -4.26 6.91
N PHE A 30 3.09 -4.03 7.67
CA PHE A 30 3.52 -2.71 8.17
C PHE A 30 4.86 -2.26 7.57
N ALA A 31 5.41 -2.95 6.57
CA ALA A 31 6.58 -2.46 5.87
C ALA A 31 6.20 -1.16 5.15
N PRO A 32 7.00 -0.07 5.26
CA PRO A 32 6.64 1.26 4.77
C PRO A 32 6.19 1.31 3.30
N TYR A 33 6.74 0.40 2.49
CA TYR A 33 6.46 0.28 1.07
C TYR A 33 5.21 -0.56 0.80
N GLU A 34 4.91 -1.59 1.60
CA GLU A 34 3.69 -2.39 1.44
C GLU A 34 2.45 -1.52 1.74
N ASP A 35 2.51 -0.70 2.80
CA ASP A 35 1.45 0.26 3.16
C ASP A 35 1.19 1.29 2.05
N LEU A 36 2.25 1.91 1.50
CA LEU A 36 2.08 2.89 0.42
C LEU A 36 1.61 2.24 -0.88
N LEU A 37 2.17 1.09 -1.26
CA LEU A 37 1.81 0.40 -2.49
C LEU A 37 0.36 -0.09 -2.47
N GLU A 38 -0.15 -0.51 -1.32
CA GLU A 38 -1.57 -0.86 -1.16
C GLU A 38 -2.46 0.36 -1.40
N VAL A 39 -2.13 1.50 -0.79
CA VAL A 39 -2.89 2.75 -0.98
C VAL A 39 -2.86 3.23 -2.42
N LEU A 40 -1.69 3.19 -3.06
CA LEU A 40 -1.54 3.58 -4.46
C LEU A 40 -2.27 2.59 -5.38
N GLY A 41 -2.21 1.29 -5.10
CA GLY A 41 -2.91 0.25 -5.85
C GLY A 41 -4.42 0.47 -5.86
N ASP A 42 -5.01 0.67 -4.68
CA ASP A 42 -6.43 0.99 -4.53
C ASP A 42 -6.80 2.27 -5.31
N LEU A 43 -6.01 3.33 -5.16
CA LEU A 43 -6.26 4.59 -5.84
C LEU A 43 -6.23 4.42 -7.36
N THR A 44 -5.11 3.92 -7.91
CA THR A 44 -4.88 3.78 -9.35
C THR A 44 -5.95 2.92 -10.02
N TRP A 45 -6.44 1.87 -9.34
CA TRP A 45 -7.50 1.02 -9.87
C TRP A 45 -8.79 1.78 -10.15
N HIS A 46 -9.08 2.78 -9.32
CA HIS A 46 -10.33 3.54 -9.34
C HIS A 46 -10.24 4.92 -9.99
N LEU A 47 -9.04 5.42 -10.31
CA LEU A 47 -8.86 6.76 -10.92
C LEU A 47 -9.68 6.96 -12.20
N ARG A 48 -9.88 5.90 -12.97
CA ARG A 48 -10.58 5.93 -14.26
C ARG A 48 -12.08 5.64 -14.16
N ASP A 49 -12.61 5.52 -12.95
CA ASP A 49 -14.03 5.27 -12.73
C ASP A 49 -14.90 6.43 -13.26
N ASP A 50 -16.04 6.10 -13.85
CA ASP A 50 -17.05 7.07 -14.29
C ASP A 50 -17.90 7.51 -13.08
N LEU A 51 -17.37 8.48 -12.31
CA LEU A 51 -18.03 9.04 -11.14
C LEU A 51 -19.29 9.89 -11.46
N TYR A 52 -19.55 10.17 -12.74
CA TYR A 52 -20.79 10.81 -13.16
C TYR A 52 -21.94 9.80 -13.20
N ARG A 53 -21.68 8.59 -13.68
CA ARG A 53 -22.69 7.53 -13.79
C ARG A 53 -22.78 6.63 -12.55
N PHE A 54 -21.67 6.42 -11.86
CA PHE A 54 -21.58 5.49 -10.74
C PHE A 54 -21.18 6.21 -9.45
N PRO A 55 -21.64 5.72 -8.28
CA PRO A 55 -21.22 6.29 -7.01
C PRO A 55 -19.71 6.09 -6.80
N PRO A 56 -19.07 6.96 -5.98
CA PRO A 56 -17.68 6.76 -5.60
C PRO A 56 -17.43 5.37 -5.00
N PRO A 57 -16.28 4.75 -5.32
CA PRO A 57 -15.90 3.47 -4.77
C PRO A 57 -15.78 3.56 -3.26
N LYS A 58 -16.13 2.46 -2.60
CA LYS A 58 -16.09 2.33 -1.16
C LYS A 58 -15.17 1.19 -0.77
N ASP A 59 -14.49 1.35 0.35
CA ASP A 59 -13.75 0.26 0.96
C ASP A 59 -14.72 -0.83 1.48
N PRO A 60 -14.21 -2.02 1.89
CA PRO A 60 -15.05 -3.08 2.46
C PRO A 60 -15.84 -2.67 3.71
N THR A 61 -15.47 -1.59 4.39
CA THR A 61 -16.15 -1.04 5.57
C THR A 61 -17.19 0.03 5.21
N GLY A 62 -17.31 0.40 3.94
CA GLY A 62 -18.26 1.36 3.41
C GLY A 62 -17.77 2.82 3.39
N HIS A 63 -16.51 3.07 3.73
CA HIS A 63 -15.91 4.41 3.66
C HIS A 63 -15.56 4.79 2.22
N ASP A 64 -15.62 6.09 1.92
CA ASP A 64 -15.20 6.64 0.64
C ASP A 64 -13.70 6.39 0.42
N LEU A 65 -13.37 5.67 -0.65
CA LEU A 65 -12.02 5.19 -0.91
C LEU A 65 -11.03 6.34 -1.09
N TYR A 66 -11.40 7.42 -1.78
CA TYR A 66 -10.51 8.56 -2.02
C TYR A 66 -10.23 9.35 -0.73
N ARG A 67 -11.24 9.54 0.14
CA ARG A 67 -11.00 10.15 1.46
C ARG A 67 -10.10 9.28 2.33
N LEU A 68 -10.29 7.97 2.29
CA LEU A 68 -9.46 7.03 3.02
C LEU A 68 -8.02 7.07 2.52
N ALA A 69 -7.80 7.08 1.20
CA ALA A 69 -6.49 7.22 0.59
C ALA A 69 -5.78 8.50 1.07
N LEU A 70 -6.46 9.65 1.08
CA LEU A 70 -5.88 10.89 1.61
C LEU A 70 -5.43 10.77 3.07
N SER A 71 -6.26 10.18 3.93
CA SER A 71 -5.92 9.97 5.34
C SER A 71 -4.73 9.02 5.50
N ARG A 72 -4.69 7.93 4.72
CA ARG A 72 -3.57 6.98 4.73
C ARG A 72 -2.27 7.61 4.24
N LEU A 73 -2.31 8.39 3.16
CA LEU A 73 -1.17 9.17 2.66
C LEU A 73 -0.70 10.21 3.69
N GLU A 74 -1.61 10.88 4.41
CA GLU A 74 -1.28 11.76 5.55
C GLU A 74 -0.56 11.02 6.67
N ASN A 75 -1.07 9.86 7.07
CA ASN A 75 -0.44 9.05 8.11
C ASN A 75 0.93 8.53 7.68
N TRP A 76 1.07 8.15 6.40
CA TRP A 76 2.33 7.73 5.83
C TRP A 76 3.38 8.85 5.86
N GLU A 77 3.03 10.06 5.42
CA GLU A 77 3.94 11.22 5.44
C GLU A 77 4.36 11.58 6.87
N LYS A 78 3.43 11.53 7.83
CA LYS A 78 3.75 11.75 9.26
C LYS A 78 4.74 10.71 9.78
N ARG A 79 4.63 9.46 9.32
CA ARG A 79 5.50 8.36 9.75
C ARG A 79 6.86 8.39 9.04
N TYR A 80 6.91 8.82 7.78
CA TYR A 80 8.12 8.87 6.96
C TYR A 80 8.29 10.23 6.28
N PRO A 81 8.61 11.30 7.02
CA PRO A 81 8.62 12.66 6.49
C PRO A 81 9.57 12.83 5.29
N GLY A 82 9.06 13.38 4.20
CA GLY A 82 9.84 13.73 3.00
C GLY A 82 10.32 12.54 2.15
N ARG A 83 10.01 11.31 2.53
CA ARG A 83 10.30 10.13 1.70
C ARG A 83 9.31 10.10 0.54
N LEU A 84 9.75 9.78 -0.69
CA LEU A 84 8.89 9.66 -1.88
C LEU A 84 7.87 10.81 -2.00
N ARG A 85 8.31 12.03 -1.67
CA ARG A 85 7.43 13.18 -1.47
C ARG A 85 6.66 13.53 -2.75
N ASP A 86 7.30 13.34 -3.89
CA ASP A 86 6.70 13.52 -5.20
C ASP A 86 5.58 12.51 -5.47
N VAL A 87 5.81 11.21 -5.19
CA VAL A 87 4.80 10.15 -5.32
C VAL A 87 3.59 10.41 -4.42
N VAL A 88 3.84 10.71 -3.13
CA VAL A 88 2.78 10.98 -2.16
C VAL A 88 2.03 12.28 -2.51
N GLY A 89 2.76 13.30 -2.96
CA GLY A 89 2.19 14.57 -3.41
C GLY A 89 1.28 14.40 -4.63
N TYR A 90 1.73 13.62 -5.62
CA TYR A 90 0.98 13.33 -6.83
C TYR A 90 -0.29 12.52 -6.51
N ALA A 91 -0.16 11.42 -5.77
CA ALA A 91 -1.31 10.58 -5.38
C ALA A 91 -2.35 11.35 -4.54
N ARG A 92 -1.92 12.29 -3.69
CA ARG A 92 -2.85 13.20 -3.00
C ARG A 92 -3.60 14.10 -3.96
N ALA A 93 -2.91 14.65 -4.95
CA ALA A 93 -3.53 15.51 -5.96
C ALA A 93 -4.59 14.73 -6.76
N GLU A 94 -4.27 13.51 -7.17
CA GLU A 94 -5.22 12.61 -7.85
C GLU A 94 -6.46 12.34 -6.98
N ALA A 95 -6.28 11.94 -5.72
CA ALA A 95 -7.40 11.68 -4.82
C ALA A 95 -8.26 12.95 -4.56
N LEU A 96 -7.63 14.13 -4.45
CA LEU A 96 -8.34 15.40 -4.32
C LEU A 96 -9.15 15.74 -5.57
N GLU A 97 -8.61 15.46 -6.76
CA GLU A 97 -9.32 15.64 -8.02
C GLU A 97 -10.58 14.78 -8.07
N ARG A 98 -10.48 13.50 -7.67
CA ARG A 98 -11.64 12.59 -7.61
C ARG A 98 -12.70 13.02 -6.59
N LEU A 99 -12.31 13.78 -5.58
CA LEU A 99 -13.21 14.39 -4.60
C LEU A 99 -13.77 15.75 -5.03
N GLY A 100 -13.38 16.27 -6.19
CA GLY A 100 -13.82 17.57 -6.71
C GLY A 100 -13.09 18.77 -6.10
N GLU A 101 -12.01 18.54 -5.35
CA GLU A 101 -11.20 19.57 -4.70
C GLU A 101 -10.14 20.13 -5.66
N TYR A 102 -10.58 20.55 -6.86
CA TYR A 102 -9.72 20.81 -8.01
C TYR A 102 -8.64 21.87 -7.77
N ALA A 103 -8.90 22.90 -6.96
CA ALA A 103 -7.90 23.91 -6.62
C ALA A 103 -6.74 23.30 -5.82
N LYS A 104 -7.04 22.45 -4.83
CA LYS A 104 -6.02 21.78 -4.03
C LYS A 104 -5.26 20.73 -4.84
N ALA A 105 -5.96 20.04 -5.75
CA ALA A 105 -5.33 19.10 -6.68
C ALA A 105 -4.33 19.83 -7.59
N ALA A 106 -4.74 20.94 -8.20
CA ALA A 106 -3.87 21.77 -9.05
C ALA A 106 -2.62 22.26 -8.30
N ASP A 107 -2.77 22.74 -7.06
CA ASP A 107 -1.64 23.12 -6.21
C ASP A 107 -0.70 21.95 -5.93
N GLY A 108 -1.26 20.76 -5.69
CA GLY A 108 -0.52 19.52 -5.47
C GLY A 108 0.31 19.12 -6.69
N TYR A 109 -0.32 19.03 -7.86
CA TYR A 109 0.38 18.76 -9.13
C TYR A 109 1.45 19.81 -9.42
N GLY A 110 1.16 21.10 -9.21
CA GLY A 110 2.12 22.18 -9.41
C GLY A 110 3.39 22.04 -8.55
N ARG A 111 3.27 21.54 -7.32
CA ARG A 111 4.45 21.25 -6.47
C ARG A 111 5.27 20.09 -7.01
N VAL A 112 4.62 19.02 -7.48
CA VAL A 112 5.33 17.88 -8.09
C VAL A 112 6.12 18.31 -9.33
N VAL A 113 5.54 19.19 -10.15
CA VAL A 113 6.23 19.83 -11.28
C VAL A 113 7.41 20.67 -10.81
N ALA A 114 7.23 21.51 -9.79
CA ALA A 114 8.29 22.38 -9.26
C ALA A 114 9.48 21.59 -8.66
N GLU A 115 9.23 20.36 -8.21
CA GLU A 115 10.27 19.45 -7.71
C GLU A 115 11.07 18.75 -8.82
N GLY A 116 10.66 18.89 -10.08
CA GLY A 116 11.30 18.23 -11.22
C GLY A 116 11.08 16.71 -11.22
N SER A 117 9.98 16.25 -10.61
CA SER A 117 9.67 14.81 -10.56
C SER A 117 9.32 14.26 -11.95
N PRO A 118 9.67 13.01 -12.26
CA PRO A 118 9.19 12.32 -13.46
C PRO A 118 7.67 12.20 -13.57
N LEU A 119 6.94 12.36 -12.45
CA LEU A 119 5.48 12.36 -12.44
C LEU A 119 4.85 13.64 -13.03
N ALA A 120 5.66 14.68 -13.28
CA ALA A 120 5.21 15.91 -13.91
C ALA A 120 4.69 15.72 -15.34
N ASP A 121 5.11 14.64 -16.01
CA ASP A 121 4.78 14.34 -17.41
C ASP A 121 3.61 13.34 -17.56
N GLN A 122 3.00 12.89 -16.46
CA GLN A 122 1.90 11.91 -16.44
C GLN A 122 0.53 12.55 -16.69
#